data_AF-A0A264W4G8-F1
#
_entry.id   AF-A0A264W4G8-F1
#
_cell.length_a   1.000
_cell.length_b   1.000
_cell.length_c   1.000
_cell.angle_alpha   90.00
_cell.angle_beta   90.00
_cell.angle_gamma   90.00
#
_symmetry.space_group_name_H-M   'P 1'
#
loop_
_entity.id
_entity.type
_entity.pdbx_description
1 polymer ?
#
loop_
_entity_poly.entity_id
_entity_poly.type
_entity_poly.pdbx_seq_one_letter_code
_entity_poly.pdbx_strand_id
1 'polypeptide(L)'
;MTVDTLLSKVIRNQGEEPQYYIENHHEAIIKSKDWDRVQDILEERKRNKGFIKDGHRKYEKDEMKNEAFIEKLYCGECGYLMEHRRSIEKRTKKPYETHFWVCCRHDQSYRKERCDTRRIRQDYLEWNFIHFLKQIHRNPNFKNDVLHWINRLELTEEEQQEKIDLQERVEAQNQALYSAVEDCIYENGHNTQLVDKLTEELVELHDRLKHFSERERRVEHERKMFKEIMKKVSKYVEGESEEFPDDLFQEFISRAEVCKDGKVTYHLIFELEQEMLETYADYVEFKRQQKKQKTKGKHEALLKGPEVEELLVFCEEPRDLKEIVSFMNERMVISDSHIFQVILRPLIKQGKMQRFKAPEKGGTRKVFHYRIK
;
A
#
# COMPACT_ATOMS: atom_id res chain seq x y z
N MET A 1 16.40 24.38 22.52
CA MET A 1 16.05 24.34 23.95
C MET A 1 15.67 22.91 24.30
N THR A 2 16.27 22.37 25.36
CA THR A 2 15.94 21.03 25.86
C THR A 2 14.79 21.19 26.85
N VAL A 3 13.59 20.79 26.47
CA VAL A 3 12.39 20.97 27.33
C VAL A 3 12.29 19.87 28.39
N ASP A 4 12.91 18.72 28.10
CA ASP A 4 12.84 17.52 28.92
C ASP A 4 14.22 16.85 28.95
N THR A 5 14.88 16.92 30.10
CA THR A 5 16.24 16.41 30.33
C THR A 5 16.28 14.89 30.47
N LEU A 6 15.15 14.23 30.73
CA LEU A 6 15.07 12.77 30.84
C LEU A 6 14.88 12.11 29.46
N LEU A 7 14.26 12.81 28.51
CA LEU A 7 13.99 12.29 27.16
C LEU A 7 14.87 12.90 26.06
N SER A 8 15.81 13.78 26.41
CA SER A 8 16.69 14.51 25.46
C SER A 8 15.96 15.12 24.26
N LYS A 9 14.71 15.57 24.46
CA LYS A 9 13.92 16.19 23.40
C LYS A 9 14.35 17.64 23.23
N VAL A 10 15.00 17.92 22.11
CA VAL A 10 15.40 19.26 21.70
C VAL A 10 14.33 19.85 20.80
N ILE A 11 13.76 21.00 21.19
CA ILE A 11 12.88 21.79 20.34
C ILE A 11 13.61 23.04 19.84
N ARG A 12 13.15 23.56 18.69
CA ARG A 12 13.63 24.82 18.14
C ARG A 12 13.21 25.97 19.05
N ASN A 13 14.17 26.76 19.51
CA ASN A 13 13.94 27.96 20.33
C ASN A 13 13.24 29.04 19.47
N GLN A 14 12.03 29.42 19.84
CA GLN A 14 11.22 30.48 19.23
C GLN A 14 11.27 31.80 20.02
N GLY A 15 12.20 31.92 20.98
CA GLY A 15 12.39 33.10 21.82
C GLY A 15 12.31 32.81 23.33
N GLU A 16 12.16 31.55 23.72
CA GLU A 16 12.11 31.13 25.12
C GLU A 16 13.47 31.22 25.82
N GLU A 17 14.57 31.11 25.08
CA GLU A 17 15.93 31.36 25.58
C GLU A 17 16.62 32.48 24.80
N PRO A 18 17.50 33.28 25.44
CA PRO A 18 18.24 34.32 24.75
C PRO A 18 19.13 33.73 23.65
N GLN A 19 18.99 34.26 22.44
CA GLN A 19 19.81 33.90 21.28
C GLN A 19 20.88 34.97 21.09
N TYR A 20 22.15 34.57 21.09
CA TYR A 20 23.27 35.46 20.85
C TYR A 20 23.81 35.21 19.45
N TYR A 21 23.89 36.27 18.65
CA TYR A 21 24.58 36.26 17.37
C TYR A 21 25.98 36.83 17.58
N ILE A 22 27.00 35.97 17.40
CA ILE A 22 28.40 36.35 17.56
C ILE A 22 29.02 36.45 16.17
N GLU A 23 29.36 37.67 15.76
CA GLU A 23 30.06 37.92 14.51
C GLU A 23 31.52 37.45 14.60
N ASN A 24 32.07 36.94 13.49
CA ASN A 24 33.49 36.60 13.32
C ASN A 24 34.07 35.57 14.32
N HIS A 25 33.24 34.65 14.84
CA HIS A 25 33.72 33.57 15.72
C HIS A 25 34.69 32.58 15.03
N HIS A 26 34.59 32.46 13.71
CA HIS A 26 35.49 31.69 12.86
C HIS A 26 35.62 32.38 11.49
N GLU A 27 36.70 32.08 10.76
CA GLU A 27 36.85 32.53 9.37
C GLU A 27 35.68 32.03 8.53
N ALA A 28 35.03 32.94 7.82
CA ALA A 28 33.85 32.62 7.04
C ALA A 28 34.23 31.82 5.80
N ILE A 29 33.59 30.66 5.62
CA ILE A 29 33.75 29.80 4.42
C ILE A 29 33.26 30.54 3.16
N ILE A 30 32.26 31.41 3.31
CA ILE A 30 31.65 32.19 2.23
C ILE A 30 31.72 33.67 2.61
N LYS A 31 32.08 34.53 1.66
CA LYS A 31 32.06 35.98 1.86
C LYS A 31 30.62 36.45 2.10
N SER A 32 30.40 37.32 3.09
CA SER A 32 29.04 37.78 3.44
C SER A 32 28.27 38.33 2.22
N LYS A 33 28.94 39.05 1.32
CA LYS A 33 28.33 39.55 0.08
C LYS A 33 27.73 38.45 -0.80
N ASP A 34 28.39 37.29 -0.90
CA ASP A 34 27.89 36.16 -1.69
C ASP A 34 26.74 35.46 -0.96
N TRP A 35 26.81 35.39 0.37
CA TRP A 35 25.71 34.89 1.22
C TRP A 35 24.44 35.75 1.05
N ASP A 36 24.57 37.06 1.17
CA ASP A 36 23.45 38.01 1.06
C ASP A 36 22.82 37.92 -0.34
N ARG A 37 23.64 37.83 -1.39
CA ARG A 37 23.17 37.62 -2.77
C ARG A 37 22.40 36.30 -2.93
N VAL A 38 22.81 35.23 -2.27
CA VAL A 38 22.07 33.96 -2.27
C VAL A 38 20.74 34.11 -1.54
N GLN A 39 20.69 34.83 -0.41
CA GLN A 39 19.44 35.12 0.29
C GLN A 39 18.47 35.92 -0.58
N ASP A 40 18.96 36.96 -1.29
CA ASP A 40 18.16 37.74 -2.24
C ASP A 40 17.57 36.86 -3.34
N ILE A 41 18.37 35.95 -3.93
CA ILE A 41 17.89 34.99 -4.93
C ILE A 41 16.86 34.03 -4.34
N LEU A 42 17.05 33.57 -3.10
CA LEU A 42 16.09 32.69 -2.42
C LEU A 42 14.76 33.42 -2.15
N GLU A 43 14.81 34.67 -1.74
CA GLU A 43 13.63 35.51 -1.56
C GLU A 43 12.95 35.84 -2.87
N GLU A 44 13.71 36.19 -3.91
CA GLU A 44 13.20 36.42 -5.24
C GLU A 44 12.52 35.15 -5.76
N ARG A 45 13.12 33.96 -5.57
CA ARG A 45 12.49 32.67 -5.90
C ARG A 45 11.24 32.41 -5.07
N LYS A 46 11.20 32.81 -3.79
CA LYS A 46 9.98 32.72 -2.96
C LYS A 46 8.88 33.64 -3.51
N ARG A 47 9.23 34.85 -3.91
CA ARG A 47 8.30 35.86 -4.50
C ARG A 47 7.82 35.45 -5.90
N ASN A 48 8.72 34.92 -6.74
CA ASN A 48 8.44 34.55 -8.13
C ASN A 48 7.80 33.15 -8.28
N LYS A 49 7.80 32.33 -7.22
CA LYS A 49 6.90 31.17 -7.13
C LYS A 49 5.48 31.69 -6.94
N GLY A 50 4.76 31.94 -8.04
CA GLY A 50 3.33 32.28 -8.10
C GLY A 50 2.36 31.24 -7.49
N PHE A 51 2.82 30.41 -6.54
CA PHE A 51 2.10 29.36 -5.83
C PHE A 51 1.93 29.62 -4.33
N ILE A 52 2.56 30.65 -3.76
CA ILE A 52 2.20 31.13 -2.40
C ILE A 52 1.24 32.31 -2.59
N LYS A 53 0.04 32.04 -3.09
CA LYS A 53 -1.07 32.98 -2.88
C LYS A 53 -1.54 32.76 -1.45
N ASP A 54 -1.25 33.72 -0.58
CA ASP A 54 -1.92 33.91 0.70
C ASP A 54 -3.44 33.86 0.45
N GLY A 55 -4.09 32.75 0.78
CA GLY A 55 -5.53 32.55 0.54
C GLY A 55 -5.93 31.22 -0.08
N HIS A 56 -4.99 30.40 -0.58
CA HIS A 56 -5.34 28.99 -0.83
C HIS A 56 -5.55 28.30 0.52
N ARG A 57 -6.81 27.92 0.82
CA ARG A 57 -7.09 26.93 1.88
C ARG A 57 -6.14 25.77 1.65
N LYS A 58 -5.22 25.53 2.60
CA LYS A 58 -4.43 24.30 2.60
C LYS A 58 -5.42 23.15 2.41
N TYR A 59 -5.15 22.28 1.45
CA TYR A 59 -5.93 21.06 1.34
C TYR A 59 -5.91 20.36 2.71
N GLU A 60 -7.03 19.78 3.10
CA GLU A 60 -7.10 18.96 4.30
C GLU A 60 -5.98 17.91 4.27
N LYS A 61 -5.48 17.52 5.44
CA LYS A 61 -4.40 16.52 5.52
C LYS A 61 -4.83 15.27 4.76
N ASP A 62 -3.91 14.69 4.00
CA ASP A 62 -4.16 13.40 3.33
C ASP A 62 -4.05 12.29 4.39
N GLU A 63 -5.19 11.74 4.77
CA GLU A 63 -5.30 10.66 5.78
C GLU A 63 -5.55 9.29 5.11
N MET A 64 -5.81 9.27 3.81
CA MET A 64 -6.22 8.07 3.07
C MET A 64 -5.11 7.52 2.16
N LYS A 65 -3.99 8.23 2.04
CA LYS A 65 -2.78 7.72 1.42
C LYS A 65 -2.29 6.48 2.17
N ASN A 66 -2.12 5.40 1.44
CA ASN A 66 -1.48 4.21 1.95
C ASN A 66 0.04 4.41 1.98
N GLU A 67 0.61 4.48 3.18
CA GLU A 67 2.05 4.71 3.37
C GLU A 67 2.89 3.46 3.09
N ALA A 68 2.31 2.24 3.11
CA ALA A 68 3.02 1.00 2.83
C ALA A 68 3.55 0.90 1.39
N PHE A 69 2.94 1.63 0.46
CA PHE A 69 3.36 1.68 -0.94
C PHE A 69 4.54 2.61 -1.24
N ILE A 70 4.91 3.48 -0.30
CA ILE A 70 5.99 4.46 -0.49
C ILE A 70 7.31 3.71 -0.70
N GLU A 71 8.05 4.10 -1.74
CA GLU A 71 9.35 3.51 -2.11
C GLU A 71 9.31 2.00 -2.44
N LYS A 72 8.12 1.39 -2.46
CA LYS A 72 7.89 -0.02 -2.81
C LYS A 72 7.35 -0.20 -4.22
N LEU A 73 6.69 0.80 -4.79
CA LEU A 73 6.07 0.71 -6.12
C LEU A 73 6.96 1.27 -7.23
N TYR A 74 7.16 0.48 -8.27
CA TYR A 74 7.99 0.81 -9.43
C TYR A 74 7.21 0.61 -10.73
N CYS A 75 7.55 1.37 -11.76
CA CYS A 75 6.94 1.26 -13.07
C CYS A 75 7.62 0.12 -13.85
N GLY A 76 6.85 -0.90 -14.25
CA GLY A 76 7.37 -2.04 -15.03
C GLY A 76 7.92 -1.68 -16.41
N GLU A 77 7.53 -0.53 -16.97
CA GLU A 77 7.99 -0.10 -18.30
C GLU A 77 9.33 0.64 -18.28
N CYS A 78 9.62 1.40 -17.22
CA CYS A 78 10.79 2.27 -17.19
C CYS A 78 11.64 2.17 -15.92
N GLY A 79 11.25 1.32 -14.97
CA GLY A 79 11.97 1.06 -13.72
C GLY A 79 11.97 2.21 -12.70
N TYR A 80 11.39 3.37 -13.01
CA TYR A 80 11.28 4.48 -12.06
C TYR A 80 10.20 4.22 -11.00
N LEU A 81 10.39 4.79 -9.82
CA LEU A 81 9.40 4.80 -8.74
C LEU A 81 8.04 5.35 -9.19
N MET A 82 7.00 4.94 -8.46
CA MET A 82 5.67 5.52 -8.56
C MET A 82 5.44 6.49 -7.40
N GLU A 83 4.93 7.67 -7.73
CA GLU A 83 4.54 8.72 -6.81
C GLU A 83 3.03 8.69 -6.55
N HIS A 84 2.67 9.03 -5.32
CA HIS A 84 1.28 9.27 -4.96
C HIS A 84 0.75 10.57 -5.57
N ARG A 85 -0.49 10.53 -6.05
CA ARG A 85 -1.25 11.66 -6.55
C ARG A 85 -2.68 11.61 -6.02
N ARG A 86 -3.05 12.64 -5.26
CA ARG A 86 -4.42 12.87 -4.79
C ARG A 86 -5.22 13.69 -5.80
N SER A 87 -6.44 13.25 -6.12
CA SER A 87 -7.39 13.98 -6.94
C SER A 87 -8.66 14.26 -6.14
N ILE A 88 -9.12 15.51 -6.12
CA ILE A 88 -10.31 15.92 -5.39
C ILE A 88 -11.29 16.57 -6.37
N GLU A 89 -12.43 15.92 -6.61
CA GLU A 89 -13.52 16.45 -7.43
C GLU A 89 -14.55 17.15 -6.54
N LYS A 90 -14.65 18.48 -6.66
CA LYS A 90 -15.53 19.34 -5.86
C LYS A 90 -16.88 19.66 -6.53
N ARG A 91 -17.22 18.97 -7.62
CA ARG A 91 -18.46 19.24 -8.39
C ARG A 91 -19.74 18.86 -7.64
N THR A 92 -19.64 18.03 -6.61
CA THR A 92 -20.75 17.51 -5.82
C THR A 92 -20.77 18.11 -4.42
N LYS A 93 -21.96 18.15 -3.77
CA LYS A 93 -22.12 18.62 -2.38
C LYS A 93 -21.20 17.91 -1.38
N LYS A 94 -20.78 16.68 -1.70
CA LYS A 94 -19.71 15.95 -1.01
C LYS A 94 -18.53 15.84 -1.97
N PRO A 95 -17.35 16.40 -1.64
CA PRO A 95 -16.17 16.24 -2.48
C PRO A 95 -15.83 14.75 -2.60
N TYR A 96 -15.51 14.29 -3.81
CA TYR A 96 -15.06 12.93 -4.06
C TYR A 96 -13.53 12.94 -4.18
N GLU A 97 -12.90 12.15 -3.33
CA GLU A 97 -11.45 12.01 -3.27
C GLU A 97 -11.02 10.69 -3.89
N THR A 98 -9.94 10.71 -4.65
CA THR A 98 -9.35 9.51 -5.25
C THR A 98 -7.84 9.58 -5.20
N HIS A 99 -7.21 8.49 -4.75
CA HIS A 99 -5.77 8.35 -4.68
C HIS A 99 -5.27 7.50 -5.83
N PHE A 100 -4.18 7.96 -6.44
CA PHE A 100 -3.52 7.31 -7.55
C PHE A 100 -2.03 7.15 -7.27
N TRP A 101 -1.46 6.11 -7.85
CA TRP A 101 -0.02 5.91 -7.98
C TRP A 101 0.35 6.08 -9.44
N VAL A 102 1.35 6.91 -9.70
CA VAL A 102 1.73 7.37 -11.04
C VAL A 102 3.23 7.29 -11.19
N CYS A 103 3.72 6.74 -12.30
CA CYS A 103 5.16 6.75 -12.60
C CYS A 103 5.72 8.18 -12.54
N CYS A 104 6.81 8.39 -11.79
CA CYS A 104 7.48 9.69 -11.69
C CYS A 104 7.84 10.27 -13.07
N ARG A 105 8.31 9.43 -14.00
CA ARG A 105 8.68 9.86 -15.36
C ARG A 105 7.45 10.24 -16.21
N HIS A 106 6.28 9.65 -15.94
CA HIS A 106 5.02 10.05 -16.58
C HIS A 106 4.54 11.42 -16.07
N ASP A 107 4.60 11.62 -14.74
CA ASP A 107 4.01 12.79 -14.12
C ASP A 107 4.84 14.09 -14.33
N GLN A 108 6.15 13.95 -14.52
CA GLN A 108 7.04 15.08 -14.78
C GLN A 108 6.79 15.75 -16.14
N SER A 109 5.91 16.74 -16.14
CA SER A 109 5.43 17.43 -17.34
C SER A 109 6.52 18.16 -18.15
N TYR A 110 7.64 18.51 -17.54
CA TYR A 110 8.74 19.19 -18.21
C TYR A 110 9.63 18.24 -19.04
N ARG A 111 9.47 16.91 -18.94
CA ARG A 111 10.26 15.95 -19.73
C ARG A 111 9.75 15.83 -21.16
N LYS A 112 10.70 15.74 -22.10
CA LYS A 112 10.43 15.47 -23.53
C LYS A 112 9.96 14.03 -23.77
N GLU A 113 10.61 13.05 -23.13
CA GLU A 113 10.24 11.64 -23.20
C GLU A 113 9.57 11.18 -21.90
N ARG A 114 8.24 11.12 -21.92
CA ARG A 114 7.44 10.67 -20.79
C ARG A 114 7.15 9.17 -20.90
N CYS A 115 7.05 8.53 -19.75
CA CYS A 115 6.53 7.17 -19.69
C CYS A 115 5.04 7.19 -20.04
N ASP A 116 4.57 6.22 -20.83
CA ASP A 116 3.16 6.09 -21.24
C ASP A 116 2.36 5.14 -20.30
N THR A 117 2.93 4.80 -19.14
CA THR A 117 2.20 4.04 -18.12
C THR A 117 1.04 4.88 -17.58
N ARG A 118 -0.13 4.25 -17.54
CA ARG A 118 -1.36 4.84 -17.01
C ARG A 118 -1.28 5.10 -15.50
N ARG A 119 -2.12 6.01 -15.03
CA ARG A 119 -2.32 6.23 -13.59
C ARG A 119 -3.12 5.06 -13.00
N ILE A 120 -2.66 4.51 -11.88
CA ILE A 120 -3.26 3.35 -11.22
C ILE A 120 -3.92 3.82 -9.92
N ARG A 121 -5.13 3.34 -9.63
CA ARG A 121 -5.82 3.68 -8.37
C ARG A 121 -5.19 2.95 -7.18
N GLN A 122 -5.12 3.61 -6.03
CA GLN A 122 -4.62 2.98 -4.80
C GLN A 122 -5.46 1.76 -4.39
N ASP A 123 -6.80 1.88 -4.43
CA ASP A 123 -7.69 0.77 -4.06
C ASP A 123 -7.70 -0.39 -5.07
N TYR A 124 -7.10 -0.21 -6.25
CA TYR A 124 -6.77 -1.34 -7.13
C TYR A 124 -5.56 -2.12 -6.62
N LEU A 125 -4.49 -1.42 -6.23
CA LEU A 125 -3.27 -2.04 -5.73
C LEU A 125 -3.53 -2.78 -4.41
N GLU A 126 -4.34 -2.18 -3.54
CA GLU A 126 -4.80 -2.81 -2.30
C GLU A 126 -5.58 -4.10 -2.60
N TRP A 127 -6.55 -4.03 -3.51
CA TRP A 127 -7.33 -5.19 -3.94
C TRP A 127 -6.46 -6.29 -4.59
N ASN A 128 -5.52 -5.90 -5.45
CA ASN A 128 -4.62 -6.82 -6.14
C ASN A 128 -3.71 -7.56 -5.14
N PHE A 129 -3.20 -6.85 -4.13
CA PHE A 129 -2.39 -7.48 -3.07
C PHE A 129 -3.21 -8.45 -2.22
N ILE A 130 -4.46 -8.12 -1.88
CA ILE A 130 -5.35 -9.05 -1.16
C ILE A 130 -5.61 -10.31 -2.02
N HIS A 131 -5.75 -10.16 -3.33
CA HIS A 131 -5.85 -11.28 -4.27
C HIS A 131 -4.58 -12.14 -4.29
N PHE A 132 -3.42 -11.50 -4.31
CA PHE A 132 -2.12 -12.16 -4.16
C PHE A 132 -2.05 -13.01 -2.88
N LEU A 133 -2.42 -12.45 -1.72
CA LEU A 133 -2.45 -13.19 -0.46
C LEU A 133 -3.39 -14.42 -0.50
N LYS A 134 -4.55 -14.28 -1.14
CA LYS A 134 -5.48 -15.41 -1.34
C LYS A 134 -4.91 -16.46 -2.29
N GLN A 135 -4.20 -16.05 -3.33
CA GLN A 135 -3.59 -16.95 -4.31
C GLN A 135 -2.47 -17.78 -3.68
N ILE A 136 -1.53 -17.14 -2.97
CA ILE A 136 -0.42 -17.86 -2.32
C ILE A 136 -0.91 -18.78 -1.19
N HIS A 137 -1.98 -18.40 -0.49
CA HIS A 137 -2.57 -19.24 0.55
C HIS A 137 -3.22 -20.50 -0.03
N ARG A 138 -3.81 -20.40 -1.23
CA ARG A 138 -4.44 -21.53 -1.93
C ARG A 138 -3.44 -22.39 -2.70
N ASN A 139 -2.30 -21.84 -3.10
CA ASN A 139 -1.31 -22.54 -3.90
C ASN A 139 -0.32 -23.32 -3.01
N PRO A 140 -0.42 -24.66 -2.92
CA PRO A 140 0.51 -25.45 -2.10
C PRO A 140 1.95 -25.40 -2.63
N ASN A 141 2.13 -25.16 -3.93
CA ASN A 141 3.45 -25.13 -4.55
C ASN A 141 4.23 -23.88 -4.16
N PHE A 142 3.55 -22.75 -3.92
CA PHE A 142 4.22 -21.51 -3.51
C PHE A 142 5.10 -21.71 -2.26
N LYS A 143 4.60 -22.46 -1.28
CA LYS A 143 5.37 -22.80 -0.08
C LYS A 143 6.61 -23.63 -0.42
N ASN A 144 6.46 -24.59 -1.33
CA ASN A 144 7.57 -25.44 -1.76
C ASN A 144 8.62 -24.65 -2.54
N ASP A 145 8.22 -23.70 -3.38
CA ASP A 145 9.12 -22.86 -4.16
C ASP A 145 9.98 -21.97 -3.24
N VAL A 146 9.37 -21.35 -2.22
CA VAL A 146 10.08 -20.57 -1.21
C VAL A 146 11.02 -21.45 -0.39
N LEU A 147 10.54 -22.61 0.08
CA LEU A 147 11.40 -23.53 0.83
C LEU A 147 12.56 -24.07 -0.02
N HIS A 148 12.33 -24.36 -1.30
CA HIS A 148 13.38 -24.78 -2.22
C HIS A 148 14.44 -23.69 -2.40
N TRP A 149 14.03 -22.43 -2.55
CA TRP A 149 14.97 -21.31 -2.60
C TRP A 149 15.78 -21.20 -1.30
N ILE A 150 15.13 -21.28 -0.13
CA ILE A 150 15.83 -21.26 1.17
C ILE A 150 16.81 -22.43 1.29
N ASN A 151 16.42 -23.64 0.86
CA ASN A 151 17.28 -24.83 0.90
C ASN A 151 18.54 -24.66 0.03
N ARG A 152 18.48 -23.90 -1.07
CA ARG A 152 19.68 -23.63 -1.90
C ARG A 152 20.72 -22.77 -1.18
N LEU A 153 20.33 -22.08 -0.12
CA LEU A 153 21.23 -21.30 0.73
C LEU A 153 21.88 -22.16 1.81
N GLU A 154 21.45 -23.40 2.02
CA GLU A 154 22.08 -24.33 2.96
C GLU A 154 23.48 -24.73 2.52
N LEU A 155 24.30 -25.13 3.50
CA LEU A 155 25.61 -25.71 3.22
C LEU A 155 25.43 -27.03 2.47
N THR A 156 26.20 -27.21 1.40
CA THR A 156 26.25 -28.51 0.70
C THR A 156 26.83 -29.58 1.60
N GLU A 157 26.65 -30.86 1.25
CA GLU A 157 27.26 -31.97 2.00
C GLU A 157 28.80 -31.83 2.06
N GLU A 158 29.43 -31.35 0.99
CA GLU A 158 30.87 -31.06 0.93
C GLU A 158 31.27 -29.93 1.87
N GLU A 159 30.51 -28.82 1.90
CA GLU A 159 30.76 -27.70 2.82
C GLU A 159 30.51 -28.09 4.28
N GLN A 160 29.54 -28.96 4.54
CA GLN A 160 29.29 -29.52 5.87
C GLN A 160 30.47 -30.38 6.33
N GLN A 161 31.03 -31.20 5.45
CA GLN A 161 32.23 -31.98 5.76
C GLN A 161 33.43 -31.05 5.97
N GLU A 162 33.64 -30.04 5.12
CA GLU A 162 34.69 -29.03 5.30
C GLU A 162 34.58 -28.35 6.67
N LYS A 163 33.36 -28.00 7.09
CA LYS A 163 33.12 -27.40 8.41
C LYS A 163 33.54 -28.35 9.55
N ILE A 164 33.23 -29.64 9.45
CA ILE A 164 33.63 -30.65 10.45
C ILE A 164 35.16 -30.75 10.49
N ASP A 165 35.80 -30.88 9.33
CA ASP A 165 37.26 -30.98 9.23
C ASP A 165 37.96 -29.72 9.78
N LEU A 166 37.40 -28.53 9.54
CA LEU A 166 37.90 -27.28 10.10
C LEU A 166 37.73 -27.23 11.63
N GLN A 167 36.63 -27.75 12.18
CA GLN A 167 36.43 -27.84 13.63
C GLN A 167 37.47 -28.75 14.27
N GLU A 168 37.73 -29.92 13.68
CA GLU A 168 38.77 -30.84 14.14
C GLU A 168 40.17 -30.20 14.06
N ARG A 169 40.46 -29.48 12.97
CA ARG A 169 41.73 -28.73 12.82
C ARG A 169 41.90 -27.63 13.85
N VAL A 170 40.84 -26.88 14.15
CA VAL A 170 40.86 -25.86 15.22
C VAL A 170 41.15 -26.51 16.56
N GLU A 171 40.53 -27.63 16.87
CA GLU A 171 40.74 -28.33 18.14
C GLU A 171 42.17 -28.88 18.25
N ALA A 172 42.71 -29.47 17.18
CA ALA A 172 44.10 -29.91 17.11
C ALA A 172 45.10 -28.75 17.24
N GLN A 173 44.85 -27.62 16.57
CA GLN A 173 45.71 -26.43 16.67
C GLN A 173 45.63 -25.77 18.05
N ASN A 174 44.45 -25.73 18.68
CA ASN A 174 44.31 -25.25 20.06
C ASN A 174 45.13 -26.12 21.03
N GLN A 175 45.10 -27.45 20.87
CA GLN A 175 45.95 -28.35 21.66
C GLN A 175 47.44 -28.07 21.44
N ALA A 176 47.87 -27.93 20.17
CA ALA A 176 49.25 -27.58 19.83
C ALA A 176 49.68 -26.22 20.41
N LEU A 177 48.79 -25.23 20.40
CA LEU A 177 49.02 -23.91 20.98
C LEU A 177 49.18 -24.00 22.50
N TYR A 178 48.33 -24.77 23.20
CA TYR A 178 48.47 -24.97 24.64
C TYR A 178 49.83 -25.58 25.00
N SER A 179 50.25 -26.63 24.29
CA SER A 179 51.58 -27.22 24.50
C SER A 179 52.71 -26.24 24.21
N ALA A 180 52.63 -25.48 23.10
CA ALA A 180 53.65 -24.49 22.75
C ALA A 180 53.76 -23.35 23.78
N VAL A 181 52.64 -22.94 24.38
CA VAL A 181 52.60 -21.95 25.46
C VAL A 181 53.17 -22.50 26.75
N GLU A 182 52.85 -23.75 27.12
CA GLU A 182 53.45 -24.42 28.28
C GLU A 182 54.98 -24.48 28.14
N ASP A 183 55.49 -24.92 27.00
CA ASP A 183 56.93 -24.98 26.72
C ASP A 183 57.60 -23.60 26.80
N CYS A 184 56.92 -22.53 26.32
CA CYS A 184 57.42 -21.15 26.44
C CYS A 184 57.63 -20.69 27.88
N ILE A 185 56.76 -21.14 28.81
CA ILE A 185 56.82 -20.79 30.24
C ILE A 185 58.03 -21.48 30.89
N TYR A 186 58.37 -22.69 30.46
CA TYR A 186 59.51 -23.45 31.00
C TYR A 186 60.86 -23.03 30.40
N GLU A 187 60.91 -22.54 29.14
CA GLU A 187 62.16 -22.27 28.40
C GLU A 187 62.51 -20.77 28.21
N ASN A 188 61.96 -19.84 29.00
CA ASN A 188 62.26 -18.39 28.92
C ASN A 188 62.00 -17.77 27.53
N GLY A 189 60.87 -18.08 26.88
CA GLY A 189 60.35 -17.30 25.75
C GLY A 189 60.95 -17.57 24.37
N HIS A 190 61.54 -18.76 24.13
CA HIS A 190 62.09 -19.09 22.81
C HIS A 190 61.06 -19.47 21.73
N ASN A 191 59.79 -19.74 22.07
CA ASN A 191 58.77 -20.23 21.12
C ASN A 191 57.69 -19.20 20.73
N THR A 192 57.90 -17.90 20.98
CA THR A 192 56.90 -16.86 20.66
C THR A 192 56.49 -16.84 19.18
N GLN A 193 57.43 -17.10 18.27
CA GLN A 193 57.14 -17.18 16.82
C GLN A 193 56.21 -18.35 16.45
N LEU A 194 56.30 -19.48 17.16
CA LEU A 194 55.43 -20.63 16.93
C LEU A 194 54.01 -20.35 17.45
N VAL A 195 53.91 -19.70 18.61
CA VAL A 195 52.64 -19.24 19.19
C VAL A 195 51.95 -18.24 18.26
N ASP A 196 52.69 -17.26 17.75
CA ASP A 196 52.16 -16.25 16.81
C ASP A 196 51.63 -16.93 15.54
N LYS A 197 52.40 -17.84 14.93
CA LYS A 197 51.99 -18.57 13.73
C LYS A 197 50.74 -19.44 13.95
N LEU A 198 50.70 -20.19 15.06
CA LEU A 198 49.53 -21.00 15.40
C LEU A 198 48.29 -20.13 15.66
N THR A 199 48.48 -18.95 16.25
CA THR A 199 47.40 -17.99 16.48
C THR A 199 46.87 -17.41 15.16
N GLU A 200 47.76 -17.05 14.22
CA GLU A 200 47.36 -16.59 12.88
C GLU A 200 46.56 -17.67 12.13
N GLU A 201 47.06 -18.91 12.09
CA GLU A 201 46.35 -20.02 11.45
C GLU A 201 44.99 -20.28 12.12
N LEU A 202 44.91 -20.20 13.45
CA LEU A 202 43.64 -20.32 14.18
C LEU A 202 42.65 -19.22 13.81
N VAL A 203 43.11 -17.97 13.64
CA VAL A 203 42.24 -16.87 13.21
C VAL A 203 41.65 -17.15 11.83
N GLU A 204 42.45 -17.62 10.88
CA GLU A 204 41.97 -17.98 9.54
C GLU A 204 40.91 -19.09 9.57
N LEU A 205 41.15 -20.14 10.38
CA LEU A 205 40.18 -21.23 10.54
C LEU A 205 38.88 -20.75 11.20
N HIS A 206 38.97 -19.89 12.23
CA HIS A 206 37.80 -19.33 12.90
C HIS A 206 36.99 -18.41 11.98
N ASP A 207 37.65 -17.59 11.14
CA ASP A 207 36.98 -16.76 10.15
C ASP A 207 36.23 -17.60 9.12
N ARG A 208 36.83 -18.72 8.68
CA ARG A 208 36.17 -19.67 7.78
C ARG A 208 34.95 -20.32 8.43
N LEU A 209 35.06 -20.78 9.67
CA LEU A 209 33.94 -21.34 10.44
C LEU A 209 32.83 -20.31 10.70
N LYS A 210 33.21 -19.05 10.94
CA LYS A 210 32.27 -17.94 11.12
C LYS A 210 31.42 -17.74 9.87
N HIS A 211 32.01 -17.78 8.68
CA HIS A 211 31.26 -17.69 7.42
C HIS A 211 30.19 -18.79 7.29
N PHE A 212 30.51 -20.04 7.65
CA PHE A 212 29.54 -21.13 7.65
C PHE A 212 28.44 -20.93 8.69
N SER A 213 28.79 -20.51 9.90
CA SER A 213 27.82 -20.23 10.97
C SER A 213 26.87 -19.08 10.61
N GLU A 214 27.37 -18.01 9.99
CA GLU A 214 26.55 -16.89 9.52
C GLU A 214 25.55 -17.33 8.44
N ARG A 215 25.97 -18.20 7.51
CA ARG A 215 25.10 -18.76 6.47
C ARG A 215 24.01 -19.65 7.06
N GLU A 216 24.33 -20.55 7.98
CA GLU A 216 23.33 -21.37 8.69
C GLU A 216 22.34 -20.50 9.47
N ARG A 217 22.83 -19.48 10.19
CA ARG A 217 21.99 -18.53 10.92
C ARG A 217 21.06 -17.76 10.00
N ARG A 218 21.52 -17.37 8.81
CA ARG A 218 20.70 -16.72 7.79
C ARG A 218 19.57 -17.64 7.31
N VAL A 219 19.89 -18.89 6.98
CA VAL A 219 18.87 -19.87 6.56
C VAL A 219 17.80 -20.06 7.65
N GLU A 220 18.21 -20.29 8.90
CA GLU A 220 17.28 -20.47 10.01
C GLU A 220 16.39 -19.23 10.21
N HIS A 221 16.99 -18.03 10.11
CA HIS A 221 16.25 -16.78 10.17
C HIS A 221 15.20 -16.65 9.07
N GLU A 222 15.56 -16.93 7.82
CA GLU A 222 14.65 -16.88 6.67
C GLU A 222 13.53 -17.92 6.80
N ARG A 223 13.83 -19.15 7.26
CA ARG A 223 12.82 -20.18 7.54
C ARG A 223 11.81 -19.72 8.60
N LYS A 224 12.31 -19.16 9.70
CA LYS A 224 11.47 -18.66 10.79
C LYS A 224 10.60 -17.51 10.33
N MET A 225 11.19 -16.53 9.64
CA MET A 225 10.48 -15.37 9.09
C MET A 225 9.39 -15.80 8.11
N PHE A 226 9.69 -16.72 7.19
CA PHE A 226 8.71 -17.26 6.25
C PHE A 226 7.54 -17.94 6.97
N LYS A 227 7.83 -18.76 8.00
CA LYS A 227 6.80 -19.42 8.81
C LYS A 227 5.88 -18.42 9.53
N GLU A 228 6.46 -17.34 10.06
CA GLU A 228 5.70 -16.28 10.73
C GLU A 228 4.83 -15.49 9.76
N ILE A 229 5.37 -15.10 8.59
CA ILE A 229 4.61 -14.41 7.53
C ILE A 229 3.45 -15.30 7.07
N MET A 230 3.71 -16.57 6.73
CA MET A 230 2.65 -17.48 6.26
C MET A 230 1.56 -17.70 7.31
N LYS A 231 1.91 -17.71 8.61
CA LYS A 231 0.92 -17.75 9.69
C LYS A 231 0.03 -16.50 9.71
N LYS A 232 0.62 -15.31 9.53
CA LYS A 232 -0.13 -14.04 9.42
C LYS A 232 -1.03 -14.04 8.17
N VAL A 233 -0.52 -14.51 7.03
CA VAL A 233 -1.29 -14.64 5.77
C VAL A 233 -2.50 -15.55 5.97
N SER A 234 -2.32 -16.77 6.52
CA SER A 234 -3.44 -17.68 6.78
C SER A 234 -4.48 -17.05 7.69
N LYS A 235 -4.06 -16.43 8.80
CA LYS A 235 -4.98 -15.75 9.72
C LYS A 235 -5.76 -14.63 9.03
N TYR A 236 -5.10 -13.84 8.17
CA TYR A 236 -5.74 -12.74 7.44
C TYR A 236 -6.77 -13.26 6.43
N VAL A 237 -6.42 -14.29 5.65
CA VAL A 237 -7.29 -14.88 4.63
C VAL A 237 -8.49 -15.60 5.26
N GLU A 238 -8.27 -16.37 6.32
CA GLU A 238 -9.33 -17.07 7.07
C GLU A 238 -10.27 -16.09 7.80
N GLY A 239 -9.77 -14.93 8.22
CA GLY A 239 -10.57 -13.87 8.83
C GLY A 239 -11.47 -13.11 7.86
N GLU A 240 -11.39 -13.39 6.56
CA GLU A 240 -12.18 -12.75 5.48
C GLU A 240 -12.15 -11.20 5.50
N SER A 241 -11.07 -10.60 5.98
CA SER A 241 -10.93 -9.14 5.98
C SER A 241 -10.84 -8.59 4.55
N GLU A 242 -11.51 -7.47 4.30
CA GLU A 242 -11.38 -6.68 3.07
C GLU A 242 -10.43 -5.48 3.23
N GLU A 243 -9.97 -5.21 4.46
CA GLU A 243 -9.05 -4.10 4.75
C GLU A 243 -7.63 -4.46 4.35
N PHE A 244 -6.92 -3.54 3.72
CA PHE A 244 -5.55 -3.78 3.28
C PHE A 244 -4.60 -4.01 4.47
N PRO A 245 -3.82 -5.11 4.49
CA PRO A 245 -2.92 -5.38 5.60
C PRO A 245 -1.55 -4.72 5.36
N ASP A 246 -1.43 -3.45 5.78
CA ASP A 246 -0.21 -2.64 5.59
C ASP A 246 1.06 -3.32 6.10
N ASP A 247 1.01 -3.88 7.31
CA ASP A 247 2.15 -4.56 7.94
C ASP A 247 2.62 -5.76 7.11
N LEU A 248 1.67 -6.56 6.59
CA LEU A 248 2.00 -7.71 5.75
C LEU A 248 2.64 -7.29 4.43
N PHE A 249 2.16 -6.20 3.83
CA PHE A 249 2.76 -5.67 2.62
C PHE A 249 4.21 -5.24 2.86
N GLN A 250 4.45 -4.46 3.92
CA GLN A 250 5.79 -3.95 4.24
C GLN A 250 6.78 -5.06 4.59
N GLU A 251 6.33 -6.06 5.37
CA GLU A 251 7.16 -7.19 5.78
C GLU A 251 7.46 -8.13 4.61
N PHE A 252 6.49 -8.40 3.73
CA PHE A 252 6.60 -9.49 2.76
C PHE A 252 7.11 -9.03 1.39
N ILE A 253 6.78 -7.81 0.98
CA ILE A 253 7.11 -7.28 -0.34
C ILE A 253 8.36 -6.42 -0.25
N SER A 254 9.40 -6.79 -1.00
CA SER A 254 10.61 -5.96 -1.15
C SER A 254 10.36 -4.83 -2.16
N ARG A 255 9.73 -5.16 -3.28
CA ARG A 255 9.39 -4.25 -4.40
C ARG A 255 8.17 -4.77 -5.15
N ALA A 256 7.36 -3.89 -5.72
CA ALA A 256 6.28 -4.25 -6.63
C ALA A 256 6.38 -3.45 -7.92
N GLU A 257 6.32 -4.14 -9.06
CA GLU A 257 6.37 -3.54 -10.38
C GLU A 257 4.98 -3.49 -11.01
N VAL A 258 4.59 -2.34 -11.53
CA VAL A 258 3.27 -2.12 -12.12
C VAL A 258 3.42 -1.84 -13.62
N CYS A 259 2.94 -2.77 -14.44
CA CYS A 259 2.99 -2.71 -15.89
C CYS A 259 1.92 -1.77 -16.47
N LYS A 260 2.02 -1.44 -17.76
CA LYS A 260 1.10 -0.50 -18.42
C LYS A 260 -0.36 -0.97 -18.41
N ASP A 261 -0.62 -2.26 -18.51
CA ASP A 261 -1.97 -2.87 -18.41
C ASP A 261 -2.50 -2.94 -16.97
N GLY A 262 -1.63 -2.63 -16.00
CA GLY A 262 -1.91 -2.67 -14.57
C GLY A 262 -1.59 -4.00 -13.92
N LYS A 263 -1.04 -4.99 -14.63
CA LYS A 263 -0.50 -6.19 -13.98
C LYS A 263 0.57 -5.78 -12.97
N VAL A 264 0.63 -6.54 -11.88
CA VAL A 264 1.56 -6.30 -10.80
C VAL A 264 2.46 -7.52 -10.63
N THR A 265 3.77 -7.29 -10.61
CA THR A 265 4.76 -8.30 -10.23
C THR A 265 5.30 -7.96 -8.85
N TYR A 266 5.11 -8.86 -7.90
CA TYR A 266 5.59 -8.72 -6.54
C TYR A 266 6.95 -9.40 -6.41
N HIS A 267 7.98 -8.64 -6.04
CA HIS A 267 9.25 -9.16 -5.58
C HIS A 267 9.16 -9.32 -4.07
N LEU A 268 9.37 -10.54 -3.60
CA LEU A 268 9.31 -10.90 -2.20
C LEU A 268 10.64 -10.63 -1.51
N ILE A 269 10.65 -10.64 -0.18
CA ILE A 269 11.90 -10.58 0.60
C ILE A 269 12.81 -11.81 0.40
N PHE A 270 12.26 -12.90 -0.15
CA PHE A 270 12.97 -14.16 -0.43
C PHE A 270 13.49 -14.23 -1.88
N GLU A 271 13.71 -13.07 -2.53
CA GLU A 271 14.20 -12.95 -3.93
C GLU A 271 13.37 -13.74 -4.96
N LEU A 272 12.11 -14.01 -4.64
CA LEU A 272 11.15 -14.65 -5.51
C LEU A 272 10.19 -13.62 -6.10
N GLU A 273 9.76 -13.88 -7.32
CA GLU A 273 8.86 -13.02 -8.07
C GLU A 273 7.52 -13.71 -8.29
N GLN A 274 6.43 -12.98 -8.04
CA GLN A 274 5.09 -13.45 -8.33
C GLN A 274 4.37 -12.44 -9.22
N GLU A 275 4.12 -12.81 -10.47
CA GLU A 275 3.26 -12.06 -11.37
C GLU A 275 1.78 -12.36 -11.06
N MET A 276 0.98 -11.30 -11.00
CA MET A 276 -0.47 -11.36 -10.90
C MET A 276 -1.10 -11.35 -12.29
N LEU A 277 -2.09 -12.21 -12.50
CA LEU A 277 -2.78 -12.33 -13.79
C LEU A 277 -3.82 -11.23 -13.98
N GLU A 278 -4.39 -10.72 -12.89
CA GLU A 278 -5.41 -9.69 -12.92
C GLU A 278 -4.84 -8.36 -13.42
N THR A 279 -5.53 -7.80 -14.41
CA THR A 279 -5.24 -6.49 -14.96
C THR A 279 -6.10 -5.42 -14.29
N TYR A 280 -5.78 -4.16 -14.54
CA TYR A 280 -6.65 -3.09 -14.06
C TYR A 280 -8.03 -3.10 -14.72
N ALA A 281 -8.15 -3.60 -15.95
CA ALA A 281 -9.43 -3.70 -16.63
C ALA A 281 -10.39 -4.64 -15.88
N ASP A 282 -9.86 -5.76 -15.36
CA ASP A 282 -10.61 -6.72 -14.56
C ASP A 282 -11.15 -6.08 -13.28
N TYR A 283 -10.33 -5.27 -12.61
CA TYR A 283 -10.76 -4.50 -11.44
C TYR A 283 -11.86 -3.48 -11.77
N VAL A 284 -11.77 -2.78 -12.90
CA VAL A 284 -12.82 -1.84 -13.34
C VAL A 284 -14.13 -2.57 -13.57
N GLU A 285 -14.08 -3.74 -14.21
CA GLU A 285 -15.25 -4.59 -14.40
C GLU A 285 -15.82 -5.06 -13.06
N PHE A 286 -14.97 -5.54 -12.15
CA PHE A 286 -15.36 -5.96 -10.81
C PHE A 286 -16.10 -4.83 -10.05
N LYS A 287 -15.54 -3.62 -10.00
CA LYS A 287 -16.20 -2.46 -9.37
C LYS A 287 -17.52 -2.10 -10.06
N ARG A 288 -17.60 -2.24 -11.39
CA ARG A 288 -18.84 -2.00 -12.15
C ARG A 288 -19.92 -3.01 -11.78
N GLN A 289 -19.57 -4.29 -11.66
CA GLN A 289 -20.49 -5.35 -11.25
C GLN A 289 -20.97 -5.16 -9.81
N GLN A 290 -20.07 -4.86 -8.87
CA GLN A 290 -20.43 -4.53 -7.48
C GLN A 290 -21.40 -3.35 -7.40
N LYS A 291 -21.13 -2.26 -8.14
CA LYS A 291 -22.04 -1.10 -8.19
C LYS A 291 -23.41 -1.49 -8.72
N LYS A 292 -23.47 -2.30 -9.78
CA LYS A 292 -24.73 -2.80 -10.37
C LYS A 292 -25.52 -3.63 -9.36
N GLN A 293 -24.86 -4.55 -8.64
CA GLN A 293 -25.49 -5.36 -7.60
C GLN A 293 -26.01 -4.50 -6.44
N LYS A 294 -25.20 -3.54 -5.95
CA LYS A 294 -25.61 -2.61 -4.89
C LYS A 294 -26.82 -1.77 -5.31
N THR A 295 -26.84 -1.27 -6.54
CA THR A 295 -28.01 -0.56 -7.09
C THR A 295 -29.23 -1.47 -7.21
N LYS A 296 -29.06 -2.71 -7.69
CA LYS A 296 -30.14 -3.70 -7.78
C LYS A 296 -30.72 -4.02 -6.39
N GLY A 297 -29.87 -4.26 -5.40
CA GLY A 297 -30.29 -4.49 -4.02
C GLY A 297 -31.04 -3.30 -3.42
N LYS A 298 -30.57 -2.06 -3.66
CA LYS A 298 -31.30 -0.85 -3.26
C LYS A 298 -32.67 -0.74 -3.92
N HIS A 299 -32.76 -1.05 -5.21
CA HIS A 299 -34.04 -1.03 -5.93
C HIS A 299 -34.99 -2.10 -5.41
N GLU A 300 -34.49 -3.32 -5.14
CA GLU A 300 -35.29 -4.41 -4.57
C GLU A 300 -35.77 -4.10 -3.15
N ALA A 301 -34.91 -3.50 -2.32
CA ALA A 301 -35.27 -3.05 -0.98
C ALA A 301 -36.33 -1.94 -1.03
N LEU A 302 -36.18 -0.96 -1.93
CA LEU A 302 -37.17 0.10 -2.13
C LEU A 302 -38.53 -0.46 -2.57
N LEU A 303 -38.55 -1.42 -3.49
CA LEU A 303 -39.79 -2.06 -3.97
C LEU A 303 -40.52 -2.88 -2.88
N LYS A 304 -39.82 -3.25 -1.82
CA LYS A 304 -40.36 -3.95 -0.63
C LYS A 304 -40.44 -3.00 0.59
N GLY A 305 -40.21 -1.71 0.39
CA GLY A 305 -40.20 -0.72 1.45
C GLY A 305 -41.61 -0.24 1.79
N PRO A 306 -41.81 0.32 3.00
CA PRO A 306 -43.10 0.79 3.48
C PRO A 306 -43.70 1.87 2.56
N GLU A 307 -42.88 2.71 1.94
CA GLU A 307 -43.34 3.77 1.05
C GLU A 307 -44.03 3.21 -0.21
N VAL A 308 -43.55 2.07 -0.72
CA VAL A 308 -44.15 1.41 -1.88
C VAL A 308 -45.38 0.60 -1.47
N GLU A 309 -45.41 0.03 -0.27
CA GLU A 309 -46.62 -0.61 0.28
C GLU A 309 -47.76 0.39 0.46
N GLU A 310 -47.48 1.56 1.04
CA GLU A 310 -48.45 2.65 1.15
C GLU A 310 -48.90 3.17 -0.23
N LEU A 311 -47.97 3.24 -1.20
CA LEU A 311 -48.31 3.61 -2.57
C LEU A 311 -49.28 2.60 -3.20
N LEU A 312 -49.09 1.31 -2.94
CA LEU A 312 -50.02 0.28 -3.42
C LEU A 312 -51.42 0.57 -2.85
N VAL A 313 -51.57 0.75 -1.54
CA VAL A 313 -52.85 1.10 -0.91
C VAL A 313 -53.44 2.38 -1.51
N PHE A 314 -52.63 3.41 -1.72
CA PHE A 314 -53.07 4.66 -2.37
C PHE A 314 -53.60 4.46 -3.80
N CYS A 315 -53.09 3.43 -4.50
CA CYS A 315 -53.46 3.05 -5.86
C CYS A 315 -54.54 1.94 -5.92
N GLU A 316 -55.25 1.64 -4.83
CA GLU A 316 -56.47 0.80 -4.92
C GLU A 316 -57.50 1.44 -5.86
N GLU A 317 -57.65 2.75 -5.75
CA GLU A 317 -58.35 3.54 -6.75
C GLU A 317 -57.39 4.00 -7.87
N PRO A 318 -57.88 4.22 -9.10
CA PRO A 318 -57.07 4.80 -10.17
C PRO A 318 -56.46 6.15 -9.77
N ARG A 319 -55.14 6.27 -9.93
CA ARG A 319 -54.38 7.52 -9.74
C ARG A 319 -53.57 7.86 -10.97
N ASP A 320 -53.48 9.14 -11.29
CA ASP A 320 -52.58 9.60 -12.35
C ASP A 320 -51.12 9.72 -11.85
N LEU A 321 -50.19 9.96 -12.77
CA LEU A 321 -48.77 10.06 -12.41
C LEU A 321 -48.48 11.26 -11.48
N LYS A 322 -49.20 12.38 -11.64
CA LYS A 322 -48.97 13.58 -10.82
C LYS A 322 -49.40 13.34 -9.38
N GLU A 323 -50.55 12.71 -9.18
CA GLU A 323 -51.06 12.28 -7.87
C GLU A 323 -50.06 11.34 -7.19
N ILE A 324 -49.56 10.35 -7.91
CA ILE A 324 -48.55 9.41 -7.40
C ILE A 324 -47.24 10.11 -7.04
N VAL A 325 -46.76 11.01 -7.90
CA VAL A 325 -45.52 11.77 -7.65
C VAL A 325 -45.68 12.66 -6.41
N SER A 326 -46.83 13.33 -6.27
CA SER A 326 -47.12 14.16 -5.09
C SER A 326 -47.12 13.31 -3.82
N PHE A 327 -47.86 12.21 -3.82
CA PHE A 327 -47.95 11.27 -2.70
C PHE A 327 -46.58 10.70 -2.29
N MET A 328 -45.76 10.34 -3.28
CA MET A 328 -44.43 9.81 -3.02
C MET A 328 -43.48 10.88 -2.50
N ASN A 329 -43.55 12.13 -2.99
CA ASN A 329 -42.69 13.22 -2.53
C ASN A 329 -42.95 13.66 -1.08
N GLU A 330 -44.12 13.36 -0.52
CA GLU A 330 -44.39 13.52 0.92
C GLU A 330 -43.56 12.56 1.78
N ARG A 331 -43.16 11.40 1.23
CA ARG A 331 -42.43 10.34 1.92
C ARG A 331 -40.95 10.30 1.55
N MET A 332 -40.65 10.46 0.27
CA MET A 332 -39.31 10.40 -0.30
C MET A 332 -39.17 11.35 -1.49
N VAL A 333 -38.11 12.15 -1.51
CA VAL A 333 -37.84 13.05 -2.65
C VAL A 333 -37.47 12.22 -3.87
N ILE A 334 -38.32 12.26 -4.90
CA ILE A 334 -38.15 11.47 -6.11
C ILE A 334 -38.71 12.20 -7.34
N SER A 335 -37.97 12.14 -8.46
CA SER A 335 -38.42 12.74 -9.71
C SER A 335 -39.39 11.84 -10.48
N ASP A 336 -40.24 12.44 -11.31
CA ASP A 336 -41.24 11.76 -12.15
C ASP A 336 -40.64 10.62 -12.98
N SER A 337 -39.51 10.89 -13.63
CA SER A 337 -38.80 9.88 -14.43
C SER A 337 -38.26 8.76 -13.56
N HIS A 338 -37.81 9.06 -12.34
CA HIS A 338 -37.25 8.06 -11.44
C HIS A 338 -38.34 7.17 -10.84
N ILE A 339 -39.50 7.73 -10.44
CA ILE A 339 -40.66 6.94 -9.98
C ILE A 339 -41.06 5.92 -11.04
N PHE A 340 -41.22 6.37 -12.30
CA PHE A 340 -41.67 5.46 -13.34
C PHE A 340 -40.66 4.34 -13.60
N GLN A 341 -39.36 4.66 -13.66
CA GLN A 341 -38.32 3.68 -13.97
C GLN A 341 -38.04 2.69 -12.83
N VAL A 342 -38.06 3.17 -11.59
CA VAL A 342 -37.60 2.40 -10.42
C VAL A 342 -38.75 1.75 -9.65
N ILE A 343 -39.96 2.32 -9.69
CA ILE A 343 -41.10 1.83 -8.90
C ILE A 343 -42.21 1.30 -9.81
N LEU A 344 -42.85 2.16 -10.62
CA LEU A 344 -44.06 1.77 -11.36
C LEU A 344 -43.78 0.71 -12.44
N ARG A 345 -42.73 0.88 -13.26
CA ARG A 345 -42.40 -0.08 -14.32
C ARG A 345 -42.06 -1.47 -13.76
N PRO A 346 -41.26 -1.61 -12.68
CA PRO A 346 -41.09 -2.90 -12.00
C PRO A 346 -42.37 -3.49 -11.44
N LEU A 347 -43.22 -2.72 -10.76
CA LEU A 347 -44.50 -3.22 -10.20
C LEU A 347 -45.45 -3.71 -11.30
N ILE A 348 -45.51 -3.01 -12.43
CA ILE A 348 -46.27 -3.45 -13.61
C ILE A 348 -45.70 -4.75 -14.18
N LYS A 349 -44.38 -4.86 -14.30
CA LYS A 349 -43.71 -6.09 -14.76
C LYS A 349 -43.93 -7.27 -13.82
N GLN A 350 -44.00 -7.02 -12.52
CA GLN A 350 -44.34 -8.02 -11.48
C GLN A 350 -45.83 -8.36 -11.44
N GLY A 351 -46.67 -7.66 -12.22
CA GLY A 351 -48.11 -7.88 -12.26
C GLY A 351 -48.88 -7.32 -11.08
N LYS A 352 -48.23 -6.58 -10.16
CA LYS A 352 -48.87 -5.97 -8.97
C LYS A 352 -49.69 -4.73 -9.30
N MET A 353 -49.38 -4.06 -10.41
CA MET A 353 -50.08 -2.86 -10.87
C MET A 353 -50.41 -2.96 -12.35
N GLN A 354 -51.43 -2.22 -12.77
CA GLN A 354 -51.76 -2.05 -14.18
C GLN A 354 -51.80 -0.58 -14.59
N ARG A 355 -51.39 -0.31 -15.83
CA ARG A 355 -51.40 1.03 -16.44
C ARG A 355 -52.40 1.08 -17.58
N PHE A 356 -53.28 2.08 -17.56
CA PHE A 356 -54.30 2.29 -18.59
C PHE A 356 -54.50 3.79 -18.86
N LYS A 357 -55.21 4.13 -19.95
CA LYS A 357 -55.51 5.54 -20.29
C LYS A 357 -56.94 5.87 -19.87
N ALA A 358 -57.12 6.95 -19.12
CA ALA A 358 -58.42 7.48 -18.74
C ALA A 358 -58.39 9.03 -18.76
N PRO A 359 -59.55 9.71 -18.83
CA PRO A 359 -59.60 11.17 -18.77
C PRO A 359 -58.99 11.69 -17.45
N GLU A 360 -58.23 12.78 -17.51
CA GLU A 360 -57.77 13.52 -16.33
C GLU A 360 -58.99 14.02 -15.54
N LYS A 361 -58.96 13.99 -14.19
CA LYS A 361 -60.08 14.43 -13.35
C LYS A 361 -60.49 15.85 -13.74
N GLY A 362 -61.73 16.01 -14.23
CA GLY A 362 -62.27 17.31 -14.66
C GLY A 362 -61.87 17.78 -16.06
N GLY A 363 -61.28 16.92 -16.91
CA GLY A 363 -60.84 17.27 -18.27
C GLY A 363 -61.17 16.24 -19.35
N THR A 364 -60.98 16.63 -20.62
CA THR A 364 -61.16 15.75 -21.80
C THR A 364 -59.87 15.05 -22.23
N ARG A 365 -58.72 15.45 -21.67
CA ARG A 365 -57.39 14.91 -21.99
C ARG A 365 -57.20 13.51 -21.40
N LYS A 366 -56.84 12.53 -22.22
CA LYS A 366 -56.51 11.17 -21.76
C LYS A 366 -55.08 11.12 -21.22
N VAL A 367 -54.93 10.75 -19.95
CA VAL A 367 -53.63 10.56 -19.27
C VAL A 367 -53.49 9.13 -18.74
N PHE A 368 -52.25 8.72 -18.44
CA PHE A 368 -51.99 7.40 -17.87
C PHE A 368 -52.39 7.38 -16.39
N HIS A 369 -53.24 6.42 -16.05
CA HIS A 369 -53.61 6.08 -14.68
C HIS A 369 -53.04 4.72 -14.31
N TYR A 370 -52.79 4.56 -13.01
CA TYR A 370 -52.23 3.37 -12.41
C TYR A 370 -53.18 2.92 -11.29
N ARG A 371 -53.38 1.60 -11.19
CA ARG A 371 -54.08 0.98 -10.06
C ARG A 371 -53.48 -0.38 -9.73
N ILE A 372 -53.71 -0.89 -8.52
CA ILE A 372 -53.42 -2.28 -8.18
C ILE A 372 -54.17 -3.22 -9.13
N LYS A 373 -53.52 -4.31 -9.52
CA LYS A 373 -54.12 -5.34 -10.36
C LYS A 373 -54.78 -6.44 -9.55
#